data_AF-X4Y5Y1-F1
#
_entry.id   AF-X4Y5Y1-F1
#
_cell.length_a   1.000
_cell.length_b   1.000
_cell.length_c   1.000
_cell.angle_alpha   90.00
_cell.angle_beta   90.00
_cell.angle_gamma   90.00
#
_symmetry.space_group_name_H-M   'P 1'
#
loop_
_entity.id
_entity.type
_entity.pdbx_description
1 polymer ?
#
loop_
_entity_poly.entity_id
_entity_poly.type
_entity_poly.pdbx_seq_one_letter_code
_entity_poly.pdbx_strand_id
1 'polypeptide(L)'
;LGRFWQFLILAGLLIWLGLMMRCLVPAIRRAGPDRNLLLLLLLSSAGIGLLFGAGFLYERDTHLTIAEYWRWWVVHLWVEGVFEVFATAWVAWVFVHMRLLRASTAAIYVMFSAMIFLGGGVLGTFHHLY
;
A
#
# COMPACT_ATOMS: atom_id res chain seq x y z
N LEU A 1 -10.93 -4.20 17.08
CA LEU A 1 -12.10 -3.42 16.62
C LEU A 1 -13.23 -4.39 16.28
N GLY A 2 -14.49 -4.11 16.61
CA GLY A 2 -15.61 -4.99 16.25
C GLY A 2 -15.82 -5.06 14.72
N ARG A 3 -16.40 -6.16 14.22
CA ARG A 3 -16.55 -6.42 12.78
C ARG A 3 -17.31 -5.32 12.03
N PHE A 4 -18.38 -4.80 12.64
CA PHE A 4 -19.14 -3.67 12.09
C PHE A 4 -18.25 -2.47 11.74
N TRP A 5 -17.36 -2.09 12.66
CA TRP A 5 -16.45 -0.97 12.46
C TRP A 5 -15.35 -1.28 11.44
N GLN A 6 -14.91 -2.53 11.33
CA GLN A 6 -13.96 -2.92 10.27
C GLN A 6 -14.58 -2.74 8.89
N PHE A 7 -15.86 -3.08 8.70
CA PHE A 7 -16.56 -2.81 7.45
C PHE A 7 -16.63 -1.32 7.12
N LEU A 8 -16.87 -0.47 8.12
CA LEU A 8 -16.86 0.99 7.92
C LEU A 8 -15.47 1.50 7.50
N ILE A 9 -14.40 0.99 8.10
CA ILE A 9 -13.02 1.33 7.69
C ILE A 9 -12.77 0.87 6.25
N LEU A 10 -13.12 -0.38 5.92
CA LEU A 10 -12.94 -0.90 4.56
C LEU A 10 -13.72 -0.06 3.54
N ALA A 11 -14.98 0.29 3.84
CA ALA A 11 -15.78 1.15 2.98
C ALA A 11 -15.12 2.53 2.81
N GLY A 12 -14.62 3.13 3.90
CA GLY A 12 -13.87 4.39 3.85
C GLY A 12 -12.61 4.29 2.98
N LEU A 13 -11.85 3.19 3.11
CA LEU A 13 -10.67 2.91 2.30
C LEU A 13 -10.99 2.71 0.81
N LEU A 14 -12.10 2.02 0.49
CA LEU A 14 -12.54 1.82 -0.90
C LEU A 14 -13.04 3.12 -1.53
N ILE A 15 -13.78 3.94 -0.77
CA ILE A 15 -14.18 5.28 -1.21
C ILE A 15 -12.93 6.15 -1.46
N TRP A 16 -11.99 6.15 -0.52
CA TRP A 16 -10.72 6.86 -0.66
C TRP A 16 -9.94 6.38 -1.89
N LEU A 17 -9.82 5.06 -2.09
CA LEU A 17 -9.17 4.50 -3.28
C LEU A 17 -9.88 4.91 -4.57
N GLY A 18 -11.22 4.93 -4.57
CA GLY A 18 -12.01 5.46 -5.69
C GLY A 18 -11.69 6.92 -6.01
N LEU A 19 -11.56 7.77 -4.99
CA LEU A 19 -11.16 9.16 -5.15
C LEU A 19 -9.71 9.30 -5.66
N MET A 20 -8.78 8.49 -5.15
CA MET A 20 -7.40 8.44 -5.62
C MET A 20 -7.34 8.04 -7.09
N MET A 21 -8.04 6.98 -7.49
CA MET A 21 -8.13 6.53 -8.88
C MET A 21 -8.71 7.61 -9.80
N ARG A 22 -9.76 8.32 -9.35
CA ARG A 22 -10.37 9.41 -10.11
C ARG A 22 -9.37 10.52 -10.46
N CYS A 23 -8.40 10.79 -9.59
CA CYS A 23 -7.36 11.79 -9.82
C CYS A 23 -6.15 11.21 -10.59
N LEU A 24 -5.67 10.04 -10.18
CA LEU A 24 -4.45 9.44 -10.72
C LEU A 24 -4.63 8.85 -12.12
N VAL A 25 -5.75 8.19 -12.42
CA VAL A 25 -5.95 7.53 -13.73
C VAL A 25 -5.92 8.53 -14.89
N PRO A 26 -6.64 9.68 -14.83
CA PRO A 26 -6.52 10.70 -15.87
C PRO A 26 -5.11 11.30 -15.97
N ALA A 27 -4.44 11.50 -14.83
CA ALA A 27 -3.06 12.00 -14.81
C ALA A 27 -2.11 11.03 -15.51
N ILE A 28 -2.19 9.72 -15.20
CA ILE A 28 -1.39 8.66 -15.84
C ILE A 28 -1.62 8.60 -17.35
N ARG A 29 -2.88 8.76 -17.81
CA ARG A 29 -3.22 8.76 -19.24
C ARG A 29 -2.63 9.95 -20.00
N ARG A 30 -2.40 11.06 -19.31
CA ARG A 30 -1.81 12.29 -19.88
C ARG A 30 -0.32 12.42 -19.58
N ALA A 31 0.22 11.56 -18.72
CA ALA A 31 1.57 11.69 -18.19
C ALA A 31 2.61 11.31 -19.25
N GLY A 32 3.60 12.18 -19.40
CA GLY A 32 4.84 11.90 -20.12
C GLY A 32 5.86 11.20 -19.20
N PRO A 33 7.01 11.84 -18.88
CA PRO A 33 8.08 11.21 -18.10
C PRO A 33 7.68 10.67 -16.71
N ASP A 34 6.65 11.25 -16.09
CA ASP A 34 6.25 10.94 -14.70
C ASP A 34 5.34 9.71 -14.58
N ARG A 35 4.99 9.08 -15.71
CA ARG A 35 3.98 8.01 -15.76
C ARG A 35 4.29 6.86 -14.81
N ASN A 36 5.55 6.43 -14.72
CA ASN A 36 5.96 5.32 -13.86
C ASN A 36 5.77 5.65 -12.38
N LEU A 37 6.08 6.89 -11.98
CA LEU A 37 5.92 7.33 -10.59
C LEU A 37 4.45 7.41 -10.19
N LEU A 38 3.59 7.90 -11.10
CA LEU A 38 2.14 7.91 -10.90
C LEU A 38 1.54 6.49 -10.84
N LEU A 39 2.06 5.54 -11.61
CA LEU A 39 1.67 4.13 -11.53
C LEU A 39 2.04 3.52 -10.17
N LEU A 40 3.25 3.80 -9.66
CA LEU A 40 3.67 3.33 -8.33
C LEU A 40 2.79 3.90 -7.22
N LEU A 41 2.42 5.19 -7.32
CA LEU A 41 1.45 5.81 -6.42
C LEU A 41 0.08 5.15 -6.48
N LEU A 42 -0.41 4.83 -7.68
CA LEU A 42 -1.70 4.16 -7.86
C LEU A 42 -1.67 2.73 -7.27
N LEU A 43 -0.62 1.97 -7.55
CA LEU A 43 -0.46 0.60 -7.06
C LEU A 43 -0.33 0.54 -5.54
N SER A 44 0.46 1.43 -4.95
CA SER A 44 0.60 1.52 -3.50
C SER A 44 -0.69 2.00 -2.82
N SER A 45 -1.42 2.95 -3.42
CA SER A 45 -2.75 3.34 -2.96
C SER A 45 -3.73 2.16 -2.98
N ALA A 46 -3.72 1.36 -4.05
CA ALA A 46 -4.54 0.16 -4.15
C ALA A 46 -4.16 -0.86 -3.08
N GLY A 47 -2.86 -1.04 -2.79
CA GLY A 47 -2.39 -1.86 -1.68
C GLY A 47 -2.98 -1.41 -0.34
N ILE A 48 -3.01 -0.09 -0.05
CA ILE A 48 -3.60 0.45 1.18
C ILE A 48 -5.09 0.10 1.25
N GLY A 49 -5.82 0.29 0.15
CA GLY A 49 -7.26 0.03 0.13
C GLY A 49 -7.63 -1.44 0.27
N LEU A 50 -6.87 -2.32 -0.37
CA LEU A 50 -7.24 -3.73 -0.54
C LEU A 50 -6.66 -4.65 0.54
N LEU A 51 -5.43 -4.41 1.01
CA LEU A 51 -4.76 -5.35 1.93
C LEU A 51 -5.38 -5.35 3.33
N PHE A 52 -6.06 -4.27 3.72
CA PHE A 52 -6.91 -4.27 4.92
C PHE A 52 -7.97 -5.39 4.89
N GLY A 53 -8.38 -5.83 3.69
CA GLY A 53 -9.28 -6.96 3.47
C GLY A 53 -8.81 -8.28 4.10
N ALA A 54 -7.50 -8.47 4.30
CA ALA A 54 -6.97 -9.65 4.98
C ALA A 54 -7.53 -9.81 6.42
N GLY A 55 -7.92 -8.70 7.06
CA GLY A 55 -8.55 -8.70 8.39
C GLY A 55 -9.92 -9.40 8.45
N PHE A 56 -10.51 -9.76 7.31
CA PHE A 56 -11.77 -10.48 7.20
C PHE A 56 -11.60 -11.98 6.96
N LEU A 57 -10.36 -12.48 6.81
CA LEU A 57 -10.08 -13.90 6.51
C LEU A 57 -10.04 -14.79 7.76
N TYR A 58 -10.39 -14.25 8.92
CA TYR A 58 -10.54 -14.99 10.17
C TYR A 58 -11.74 -14.47 10.95
N GLU A 59 -12.41 -15.36 11.67
CA GLU A 59 -13.59 -15.10 12.50
C GLU A 59 -13.38 -15.56 13.95
N ARG A 60 -14.45 -15.55 14.76
CA ARG A 60 -14.39 -15.85 16.20
C ARG A 60 -13.99 -17.31 16.48
N ASP A 61 -14.38 -18.23 15.63
CA ASP A 61 -14.19 -19.68 15.74
C ASP A 61 -12.97 -20.19 14.96
N THR A 62 -12.25 -19.29 14.28
CA THR A 62 -11.02 -19.62 13.57
C THR A 62 -9.94 -20.04 14.57
N HIS A 63 -9.21 -21.12 14.25
CA HIS A 63 -8.07 -21.57 15.07
C HIS A 63 -7.09 -20.42 15.31
N LEU A 64 -6.61 -20.27 16.54
CA LEU A 64 -5.83 -19.10 16.96
C LEU A 64 -4.62 -18.86 16.05
N THR A 65 -3.88 -19.91 15.67
CA THR A 65 -2.74 -19.79 14.75
C THR A 65 -3.12 -19.21 13.37
N ILE A 66 -4.29 -19.57 12.84
CA ILE A 66 -4.77 -19.05 11.55
C ILE A 66 -5.27 -17.60 11.71
N ALA A 67 -5.90 -17.29 12.83
CA ALA A 67 -6.30 -15.92 13.15
C ALA A 67 -5.07 -15.00 13.29
N GLU A 68 -4.03 -15.44 14.02
CA GLU A 68 -2.77 -14.71 14.16
C GLU A 68 -2.05 -14.55 12.83
N TYR A 69 -2.00 -15.59 11.99
CA TYR A 69 -1.45 -15.50 10.63
C TYR A 69 -2.06 -14.33 9.87
N TRP A 70 -3.38 -14.29 9.70
CA TRP A 70 -4.06 -13.21 8.96
C TRP A 70 -4.02 -11.86 9.67
N ARG A 71 -3.98 -11.84 11.00
CA ARG A 71 -3.83 -10.60 11.77
C ARG A 71 -2.54 -9.88 11.41
N TRP A 72 -1.43 -10.60 11.24
CA TRP A 72 -0.14 -10.00 10.91
C TRP A 72 -0.04 -9.49 9.47
N TRP A 73 -0.86 -9.96 8.54
CA TRP A 73 -1.00 -9.33 7.22
C TRP A 73 -1.51 -7.88 7.34
N VAL A 74 -2.37 -7.59 8.33
CA VAL A 74 -2.86 -6.22 8.56
C VAL A 74 -1.92 -5.43 9.46
N VAL A 75 -1.42 -6.03 10.54
CA VAL A 75 -0.62 -5.26 11.52
C VAL A 75 0.79 -4.99 11.01
N HIS A 76 1.43 -5.98 10.38
CA HIS A 76 2.80 -5.85 9.90
C HIS A 76 2.82 -5.44 8.43
N LEU A 77 2.27 -6.28 7.53
CA LEU A 77 2.46 -6.05 6.10
C LEU A 77 1.69 -4.82 5.57
N TRP A 78 0.45 -4.60 6.02
CA TRP A 78 -0.33 -3.44 5.59
C TRP A 78 0.22 -2.13 6.17
N VAL A 79 0.50 -2.06 7.47
CA VAL A 79 1.02 -0.84 8.11
C VAL A 79 2.47 -0.57 7.72
N GLU A 80 3.36 -1.55 7.85
CA GLU A 80 4.79 -1.36 7.64
C GLU A 80 5.11 -1.46 6.13
N GLY A 81 4.77 -2.58 5.48
CA GLY A 81 5.14 -2.79 4.08
C GLY A 81 4.49 -1.83 3.08
N VAL A 82 3.16 -1.72 3.10
CA VAL A 82 2.44 -0.98 2.04
C VAL A 82 2.52 0.54 2.23
N PHE A 83 2.34 1.06 3.46
CA PHE A 83 2.45 2.50 3.68
C PHE A 83 3.87 3.03 3.45
N GLU A 84 4.92 2.26 3.71
CA GLU A 84 6.30 2.67 3.40
C GLU A 84 6.51 2.86 1.89
N VAL A 85 5.97 1.96 1.06
CA VAL A 85 6.02 2.10 -0.40
C VAL A 85 5.21 3.33 -0.84
N PHE A 86 4.00 3.52 -0.31
CA PHE A 86 3.17 4.68 -0.63
C PHE A 86 3.84 6.00 -0.25
N ALA A 87 4.35 6.10 0.98
CA ALA A 87 5.02 7.30 1.48
C ALA A 87 6.26 7.64 0.64
N THR A 88 7.05 6.63 0.29
CA THR A 88 8.24 6.78 -0.55
C THR A 88 7.87 7.27 -1.95
N ALA A 89 6.85 6.68 -2.58
CA ALA A 89 6.36 7.10 -3.89
C ALA A 89 5.78 8.53 -3.85
N TRP A 90 5.05 8.89 -2.79
CA TRP A 90 4.46 10.21 -2.62
C TRP A 90 5.51 11.30 -2.43
N VAL A 91 6.48 11.09 -1.54
CA VAL A 91 7.57 12.04 -1.31
C VAL A 91 8.39 12.23 -2.59
N ALA A 92 8.73 11.14 -3.28
CA ALA A 92 9.43 11.20 -4.55
C ALA A 92 8.64 12.01 -5.61
N TRP A 93 7.32 11.81 -5.68
CA TRP A 93 6.45 12.56 -6.58
C TRP A 93 6.45 14.06 -6.28
N VAL A 94 6.33 14.43 -4.99
CA VAL A 94 6.44 15.82 -4.55
C VAL A 94 7.79 16.42 -4.94
N PHE A 95 8.89 15.70 -4.73
CA PHE A 95 10.24 16.20 -5.04
C PHE A 95 10.48 16.39 -6.54
N VAL A 96 9.90 15.53 -7.39
CA VAL A 96 9.90 15.73 -8.84
C VAL A 96 9.15 17.02 -9.20
N HIS A 97 7.99 17.27 -8.59
CA HIS A 97 7.18 18.46 -8.87
C HIS A 97 7.78 19.75 -8.28
N MET A 98 8.59 19.65 -7.24
CA MET A 98 9.43 20.73 -6.71
C MET A 98 10.72 20.95 -7.53
N ARG A 99 10.95 20.18 -8.60
CA ARG A 99 12.16 20.20 -9.45
C ARG A 99 13.45 19.87 -8.70
N LEU A 100 13.35 19.11 -7.61
CA LEU A 100 14.51 18.62 -6.84
C LEU A 100 15.07 17.32 -7.42
N LEU A 101 14.23 16.51 -8.06
CA LEU A 101 14.61 15.22 -8.65
C LEU A 101 14.13 15.12 -10.10
N ARG A 102 14.86 14.33 -10.90
CA ARG A 102 14.38 13.90 -12.22
C ARG A 102 13.39 12.74 -12.06
N ALA A 103 12.31 12.77 -12.83
CA ALA A 103 11.25 11.76 -12.77
C ALA A 103 11.75 10.33 -13.00
N SER A 104 12.66 10.14 -13.96
CA SER A 104 13.25 8.83 -14.27
C SER A 104 14.07 8.28 -13.11
N THR A 105 14.91 9.12 -12.50
CA THR A 105 15.72 8.77 -11.33
C THR A 105 14.82 8.44 -10.14
N ALA A 106 13.85 9.30 -9.83
CA ALA A 106 12.90 9.08 -8.75
C ALA A 106 12.15 7.75 -8.91
N ALA A 107 11.63 7.45 -10.10
CA ALA A 107 10.93 6.21 -10.37
C ALA A 107 11.81 4.96 -10.14
N ILE A 108 13.08 4.99 -10.59
CA ILE A 108 14.01 3.87 -10.38
C ILE A 108 14.25 3.63 -8.88
N TYR A 109 14.53 4.68 -8.12
CA TYR A 109 14.77 4.55 -6.67
C TYR A 109 13.52 4.10 -5.92
N VAL A 110 12.33 4.63 -6.25
CA VAL A 110 11.08 4.19 -5.62
C VAL A 110 10.81 2.71 -5.92
N MET A 111 11.01 2.25 -7.16
CA MET A 111 10.87 0.83 -7.48
C MET A 111 11.87 -0.03 -6.70
N PHE A 112 13.13 0.38 -6.62
CA PHE A 112 14.16 -0.34 -5.89
C PHE A 112 13.83 -0.41 -4.39
N SER A 113 13.45 0.71 -3.78
CA SER A 113 12.97 0.75 -2.39
C SER A 113 11.76 -0.16 -2.19
N ALA A 114 10.79 -0.15 -3.11
CA ALA A 114 9.63 -1.03 -3.04
C ALA A 114 10.01 -2.52 -3.09
N MET A 115 10.99 -2.90 -3.91
CA MET A 115 11.51 -4.28 -3.94
C MET A 115 12.14 -4.67 -2.60
N ILE A 116 12.90 -3.77 -1.97
CA ILE A 116 13.51 -4.03 -0.65
C ILE A 116 12.44 -4.12 0.43
N PHE A 117 11.54 -3.13 0.51
CA PHE A 117 10.49 -3.08 1.54
C PHE A 117 9.55 -4.28 1.43
N LEU A 118 9.11 -4.64 0.23
CA LEU A 118 8.22 -5.79 0.05
C LEU A 118 8.96 -7.12 0.19
N GLY A 119 10.19 -7.23 -0.31
CA GLY A 119 11.00 -8.45 -0.15
C GLY A 119 11.28 -8.76 1.31
N GLY A 120 11.68 -7.75 2.08
CA GLY A 120 11.90 -7.88 3.52
C GLY A 120 10.61 -8.01 4.32
N GLY A 121 9.62 -7.14 4.09
CA GLY A 121 8.39 -7.08 4.88
C GLY A 121 7.44 -8.26 4.69
N VAL A 122 7.31 -8.78 3.46
CA VAL A 122 6.47 -9.97 3.21
C VAL A 122 7.03 -11.18 3.95
N LEU A 123 8.33 -11.46 3.82
CA LEU A 123 8.97 -12.57 4.53
C LEU A 123 9.09 -12.31 6.03
N GLY A 124 9.38 -11.06 6.41
CA GLY A 124 9.52 -10.60 7.78
C GLY A 124 8.25 -10.77 8.60
N THR A 125 7.07 -10.76 7.98
CA THR A 125 5.78 -11.04 8.64
C THR A 125 5.83 -12.32 9.49
N PHE A 126 6.62 -13.32 9.09
CA PHE A 126 6.70 -14.61 9.77
C PHE A 126 7.48 -14.63 11.08
N HIS A 127 8.22 -13.57 11.43
CA HIS A 127 8.85 -13.47 12.77
C HIS A 127 7.84 -13.37 13.91
N HIS A 128 6.57 -13.11 13.60
CA HIS A 128 5.48 -13.05 14.57
C HIS A 128 4.78 -14.40 14.78
N LEU A 129 5.24 -15.45 14.08
CA LEU A 129 4.69 -16.81 14.15
C LEU A 129 5.68 -17.82 14.76
N TYR A 130 6.70 -17.35 15.49
CA TYR A 130 7.57 -18.18 16.32
C TYR A 130 6.85 -18.62 17.60
#